data_AF-A0A371QLI8-F1
#
_entry.id   AF-A0A371QLI8-F1
#
_cell.length_a   1.000
_cell.length_b   1.000
_cell.length_c   1.000
_cell.angle_alpha   90.00
_cell.angle_beta   90.00
_cell.angle_gamma   90.00
#
_symmetry.space_group_name_H-M   'P 1'
#
loop_
_entity.id
_entity.type
_entity.pdbx_description
1 polymer ?
#
loop_
_entity_poly.entity_id
_entity_poly.type
_entity_poly.pdbx_seq_one_letter_code
_entity_poly.pdbx_strand_id
1 'polypeptide(L)'
;MKKSAAEAINKYLSHCKQSQWVYEEAYKFEFANYLNGNVEWESQSDSEILEILKQSQKIRYTGNVPGIQFILRSAREKMSEYIGIEDIRNFRQIYKGASIDQVDWNDRNTSYPGISSWLGSLFPDRFYPVPVTDFRESILYLFDTGKSRFPKVGLPYIIACQSYFEETEQELRKYPLEELFISEHNRFYKENPDLKISLKRKFDNIDWVWAVQDFHLFVYREVLGLYKDRTSEDDIQDEHSDEIVEGKSVTAIHKRYERNSSLVKRVKERRLKDDPFLQCEVCGFSFMETYGDIGKGFIEAHHLNPLSERDGEQVTNKKEIALVCSNCHNMLHKGDPVFELTDLKKKMAGNSKQNYKDLDN
;
A
#
# COMPACT_ATOMS: atom_id res chain seq x y z
N MET A 1 -13.41 -10.49 -12.82
CA MET A 1 -13.65 -9.41 -11.84
C MET A 1 -15.00 -9.55 -11.13
N LYS A 2 -15.11 -9.07 -9.88
CA LYS A 2 -16.36 -9.04 -9.09
C LYS A 2 -17.32 -7.96 -9.61
N LYS A 3 -18.61 -8.06 -9.28
CA LYS A 3 -19.61 -7.00 -9.54
C LYS A 3 -19.21 -5.64 -8.94
N SER A 4 -18.54 -5.66 -7.78
CA SER A 4 -18.00 -4.47 -7.10
C SER A 4 -17.02 -3.66 -7.95
N ALA A 5 -16.43 -4.28 -8.99
CA ALA A 5 -15.43 -3.62 -9.81
C ALA A 5 -16.04 -2.60 -10.78
N ALA A 6 -17.18 -2.89 -11.40
CA ALA A 6 -17.88 -1.92 -12.24
C ALA A 6 -18.33 -0.69 -11.42
N GLU A 7 -18.77 -0.89 -10.18
CA GLU A 7 -19.09 0.21 -9.28
C GLU A 7 -17.86 1.06 -8.93
N ALA A 8 -16.71 0.41 -8.67
CA ALA A 8 -15.45 1.11 -8.40
C ALA A 8 -14.96 1.92 -9.59
N ILE A 9 -15.05 1.38 -10.82
CA ILE A 9 -14.68 2.09 -12.04
C ILE A 9 -15.58 3.31 -12.25
N ASN A 10 -16.89 3.18 -12.05
CA ASN A 10 -17.79 4.33 -12.16
C ASN A 10 -17.49 5.42 -11.12
N LYS A 11 -17.16 5.03 -9.88
CA LYS A 11 -16.70 5.98 -8.84
C LYS A 11 -15.39 6.66 -9.25
N TYR A 12 -14.46 5.91 -9.81
CA TYR A 12 -13.18 6.43 -10.30
C TYR A 12 -13.38 7.45 -11.42
N LEU A 13 -14.18 7.14 -12.45
CA LEU A 13 -14.50 8.07 -13.53
C LEU A 13 -15.16 9.36 -13.00
N SER A 14 -16.05 9.24 -12.00
CA SER A 14 -16.65 10.41 -11.35
C SER A 14 -15.60 11.22 -10.60
N HIS A 15 -14.71 10.57 -9.85
CA HIS A 15 -13.65 11.23 -9.10
C HIS A 15 -12.68 11.97 -10.02
N CYS A 16 -12.18 11.30 -11.06
CA CYS A 16 -11.31 11.90 -12.08
C CYS A 16 -11.94 13.11 -12.78
N LYS A 17 -13.27 13.19 -12.91
CA LYS A 17 -13.98 14.35 -13.47
C LYS A 17 -14.17 15.51 -12.49
N GLN A 18 -14.23 15.22 -11.19
CA GLN A 18 -14.69 16.17 -10.17
C GLN A 18 -13.56 16.67 -9.27
N SER A 19 -12.39 16.03 -9.29
CA SER A 19 -11.21 16.42 -8.52
C SER A 19 -10.03 16.78 -9.42
N GLN A 20 -8.94 17.24 -8.81
CA GLN A 20 -7.66 17.46 -9.51
C GLN A 20 -6.81 16.18 -9.59
N TRP A 21 -7.33 15.01 -9.21
CA TRP A 21 -6.58 13.76 -9.09
C TRP A 21 -5.72 13.44 -10.32
N VAL A 22 -6.31 13.45 -11.51
CA VAL A 22 -5.61 13.09 -12.75
C VAL A 22 -4.52 14.12 -13.08
N TYR A 23 -4.80 15.39 -12.85
CA TYR A 23 -3.83 16.47 -13.05
C TYR A 23 -2.67 16.37 -12.06
N GLU A 24 -2.97 16.13 -10.78
CA GLU A 24 -1.98 15.98 -9.70
C GLU A 24 -1.09 14.75 -9.88
N GLU A 25 -1.56 13.72 -10.58
CA GLU A 25 -0.81 12.49 -10.84
C GLU A 25 -0.16 12.43 -12.24
N ALA A 26 -0.41 13.42 -13.10
CA ALA A 26 0.11 13.49 -14.48
C ALA A 26 1.65 13.40 -14.54
N TYR A 27 2.35 13.91 -13.51
CA TYR A 27 3.81 13.84 -13.42
C TYR A 27 4.36 12.41 -13.49
N LYS A 28 3.61 11.41 -13.01
CA LYS A 28 4.01 9.99 -13.05
C LYS A 28 4.02 9.47 -14.47
N PHE A 29 2.98 9.83 -15.23
CA PHE A 29 2.84 9.47 -16.63
C PHE A 29 3.97 10.09 -17.44
N GLU A 30 4.35 11.34 -17.15
CA GLU A 30 5.44 11.99 -17.88
C GLU A 30 6.81 11.45 -17.54
N PHE A 31 7.04 11.09 -16.28
CA PHE A 31 8.23 10.33 -15.92
C PHE A 31 8.33 9.02 -16.70
N ALA A 32 7.22 8.29 -16.80
CA ALA A 32 7.17 7.02 -17.52
C ALA A 32 7.35 7.19 -19.04
N ASN A 33 6.65 8.15 -19.64
CA ASN A 33 6.76 8.50 -21.06
C ASN A 33 8.18 8.98 -21.41
N TYR A 34 8.83 9.76 -20.54
CA TYR A 34 10.23 10.16 -20.74
C TYR A 34 11.15 8.95 -20.85
N LEU A 35 11.04 7.99 -19.94
CA LEU A 35 11.88 6.78 -19.99
C LEU A 35 11.59 5.95 -21.24
N ASN A 36 10.32 5.69 -21.50
CA ASN A 36 9.91 4.86 -22.63
C ASN A 36 10.27 5.49 -23.98
N GLY A 37 10.25 6.82 -24.08
CA GLY A 37 10.59 7.55 -25.31
C GLY A 37 12.08 7.80 -25.53
N ASN A 38 12.95 7.63 -24.52
CA ASN A 38 14.39 7.92 -24.64
C ASN A 38 15.29 6.67 -24.52
N VAL A 39 14.79 5.56 -23.97
CA VAL A 39 15.57 4.32 -23.84
C VAL A 39 15.39 3.45 -25.08
N GLU A 40 16.50 3.18 -25.77
CA GLU A 40 16.60 2.28 -26.92
C GLU A 40 17.54 1.12 -26.60
N TRP A 41 16.96 -0.01 -26.17
CA TRP A 41 17.74 -1.16 -25.67
C TRP A 41 18.66 -1.82 -26.71
N GLU A 42 18.38 -1.70 -28.00
CA GLU A 42 19.20 -2.29 -29.07
C GLU A 42 20.46 -1.48 -29.36
N SER A 43 20.35 -0.15 -29.34
CA SER A 43 21.38 0.77 -29.81
C SER A 43 22.22 1.33 -28.67
N GLN A 44 21.65 1.50 -27.47
CA GLN A 44 22.31 2.15 -26.34
C GLN A 44 23.05 1.14 -25.45
N SER A 45 24.24 1.52 -24.99
CA SER A 45 25.01 0.83 -23.96
C SER A 45 24.38 0.97 -22.58
N ASP A 46 24.81 0.13 -21.62
CA ASP A 46 24.31 0.19 -20.23
C ASP A 46 24.59 1.55 -19.57
N SER A 47 25.74 2.16 -19.88
CA SER A 47 26.12 3.46 -19.34
C SER A 47 25.25 4.60 -19.90
N GLU A 48 24.89 4.53 -21.19
CA GLU A 48 23.99 5.53 -21.80
C GLU A 48 22.58 5.43 -21.21
N ILE A 49 22.05 4.21 -21.06
CA ILE A 49 20.76 3.98 -20.41
C ILE A 49 20.80 4.47 -18.95
N LEU A 50 21.88 4.18 -18.22
CA LEU A 50 22.03 4.67 -16.84
C LEU A 50 21.96 6.20 -16.77
N GLU A 51 22.61 6.91 -17.70
CA GLU A 51 22.56 8.38 -17.73
C GLU A 51 21.16 8.89 -18.06
N ILE A 52 20.42 8.24 -18.97
CA ILE A 52 19.01 8.58 -19.25
C ILE A 52 18.15 8.44 -17.99
N LEU A 53 18.28 7.32 -17.27
CA LEU A 53 17.52 7.08 -16.04
C LEU A 53 17.90 8.09 -14.95
N LYS A 54 19.17 8.43 -14.79
CA LYS A 54 19.61 9.49 -13.85
C LYS A 54 19.12 10.87 -14.27
N GLN A 55 19.14 11.16 -15.57
CA GLN A 55 18.63 12.41 -16.12
C GLN A 55 17.13 12.56 -15.89
N SER A 56 16.37 11.45 -15.92
CA SER A 56 14.93 11.47 -15.59
C SER A 56 14.66 12.08 -14.22
N GLN A 57 15.57 11.93 -13.24
CA GLN A 57 15.42 12.48 -11.90
C GLN A 57 15.95 13.92 -11.74
N LYS A 58 16.52 14.50 -12.81
CA LYS A 58 16.89 15.93 -12.85
C LYS A 58 15.78 16.79 -13.46
N ILE A 59 14.74 16.18 -14.03
CA ILE A 59 13.59 16.85 -14.65
C ILE A 59 12.61 17.33 -13.57
N ARG A 60 12.07 18.53 -13.72
CA ARG A 60 11.06 19.11 -12.81
C ARG A 60 9.65 18.80 -13.29
N TYR A 61 9.17 17.59 -13.03
CA TYR A 61 7.80 17.23 -13.42
C TYR A 61 6.73 17.96 -12.59
N THR A 62 7.03 18.33 -11.36
CA THR A 62 6.13 19.09 -10.49
C THR A 62 6.82 20.32 -9.92
N GLY A 63 6.39 21.51 -10.32
CA GLY A 63 6.70 22.84 -9.75
C GLY A 63 8.14 23.06 -9.25
N ASN A 64 8.43 22.60 -8.03
CA ASN A 64 9.56 23.11 -7.26
C ASN A 64 10.72 22.12 -7.06
N VAL A 65 10.51 20.81 -7.23
CA VAL A 65 11.52 19.79 -6.90
C VAL A 65 11.84 18.93 -8.13
N PRO A 66 13.12 18.72 -8.47
CA PRO A 66 13.50 17.80 -9.54
C PRO A 66 13.27 16.34 -9.13
N GLY A 67 12.92 15.52 -10.11
CA GLY A 67 12.75 14.09 -9.97
C GLY A 67 11.44 13.67 -9.31
N ILE A 68 11.35 12.37 -9.09
CA ILE A 68 10.15 11.69 -8.64
C ILE A 68 10.39 11.11 -7.25
N GLN A 69 9.67 11.62 -6.26
CA GLN A 69 9.93 11.30 -4.85
C GLN A 69 9.84 9.80 -4.54
N PHE A 70 8.89 9.06 -5.12
CA PHE A 70 8.80 7.62 -4.86
C PHE A 70 9.95 6.81 -5.49
N ILE A 71 10.59 7.33 -6.54
CA ILE A 71 11.79 6.73 -7.14
C ILE A 71 13.00 7.03 -6.25
N LEU A 72 13.19 8.28 -5.84
CA LEU A 72 14.31 8.66 -4.96
C LEU A 72 14.24 7.93 -3.60
N ARG A 73 13.04 7.83 -3.01
CA ARG A 73 12.78 7.07 -1.78
C ARG A 73 12.89 5.55 -1.97
N SER A 74 13.00 5.07 -3.20
CA SER A 74 13.19 3.64 -3.46
C SER A 74 14.63 3.19 -3.26
N ALA A 75 15.60 4.11 -3.16
CA ALA A 75 16.99 3.77 -2.92
C ALA A 75 17.18 2.95 -1.63
N ARG A 76 18.07 1.96 -1.66
CA ARG A 76 18.28 1.05 -0.52
C ARG A 76 19.22 1.60 0.55
N GLU A 77 20.22 2.37 0.15
CA GLU A 77 21.25 2.89 1.06
C GLU A 77 21.18 4.41 1.17
N LYS A 78 21.43 5.12 0.06
CA LYS A 78 21.37 6.59 -0.01
C LYS A 78 20.40 7.04 -1.07
N MET A 79 19.69 8.13 -0.84
CA MET A 79 18.76 8.71 -1.83
C MET A 79 19.41 9.05 -3.17
N SER A 80 20.73 9.18 -3.27
CA SER A 80 21.47 9.38 -4.53
C SER A 80 21.73 8.09 -5.31
N GLU A 81 21.55 6.93 -4.68
CA GLU A 81 21.83 5.59 -5.20
C GLU A 81 20.52 4.85 -5.45
N TYR A 82 19.56 5.51 -6.11
CA TYR A 82 18.27 4.90 -6.49
C TYR A 82 18.35 4.06 -7.79
N ILE A 83 19.47 4.13 -8.52
CA ILE A 83 19.73 3.35 -9.72
C ILE A 83 21.24 3.24 -9.96
N GLY A 84 21.72 2.04 -10.28
CA GLY A 84 23.12 1.75 -10.59
C GLY A 84 23.28 0.94 -11.88
N ILE A 85 24.54 0.70 -12.26
CA ILE A 85 24.87 -0.03 -13.49
C ILE A 85 24.41 -1.49 -13.44
N GLU A 86 24.43 -2.12 -12.26
CA GLU A 86 23.93 -3.49 -12.08
C GLU A 86 22.41 -3.57 -12.28
N ASP A 87 21.65 -2.54 -11.88
CA ASP A 87 20.21 -2.47 -12.18
C ASP A 87 19.97 -2.42 -13.70
N ILE A 88 20.79 -1.66 -14.44
CA ILE A 88 20.66 -1.59 -15.91
C ILE A 88 20.98 -2.93 -16.56
N ARG A 89 22.02 -3.63 -16.10
CA ARG A 89 22.37 -4.97 -16.58
C ARG A 89 21.23 -5.96 -16.31
N ASN A 90 20.60 -5.87 -15.15
CA ASN A 90 19.41 -6.65 -14.81
C ASN A 90 18.24 -6.33 -15.73
N PHE A 91 17.94 -5.05 -15.98
CA PHE A 91 16.92 -4.66 -16.96
C PHE A 91 17.26 -5.11 -18.38
N ARG A 92 18.53 -5.11 -18.79
CA ARG A 92 18.92 -5.63 -20.11
C ARG A 92 18.72 -7.14 -20.22
N GLN A 93 18.92 -7.90 -19.14
CA GLN A 93 18.55 -9.33 -19.13
C GLN A 93 17.05 -9.51 -19.38
N ILE A 94 16.21 -8.69 -18.73
CA ILE A 94 14.77 -8.65 -18.98
C ILE A 94 14.50 -8.34 -20.45
N TYR A 95 15.09 -7.27 -21.00
CA TYR A 95 14.96 -6.91 -22.43
C TYR A 95 15.28 -8.09 -23.35
N LYS A 96 16.35 -8.84 -23.06
CA LYS A 96 16.78 -10.03 -23.82
C LYS A 96 15.88 -11.27 -23.64
N GLY A 97 14.81 -11.16 -22.85
CA GLY A 97 13.80 -12.20 -22.69
C GLY A 97 13.89 -12.97 -21.37
N ALA A 98 14.79 -12.61 -20.44
CA ALA A 98 14.79 -13.24 -19.12
C ALA A 98 13.47 -12.95 -18.39
N SER A 99 13.00 -13.95 -17.64
CA SER A 99 11.90 -13.73 -16.70
C SER A 99 12.41 -13.01 -15.44
N ILE A 100 11.53 -12.25 -14.78
CA ILE A 100 11.92 -11.40 -13.64
C ILE A 100 12.45 -12.21 -12.45
N ASP A 101 11.99 -13.45 -12.27
CA ASP A 101 12.41 -14.40 -11.25
C ASP A 101 13.74 -15.12 -11.56
N GLN A 102 14.24 -15.03 -12.80
CA GLN A 102 15.53 -15.58 -13.20
C GLN A 102 16.69 -14.60 -13.05
N VAL A 103 16.39 -13.31 -12.86
CA VAL A 103 17.41 -12.27 -12.67
C VAL A 103 17.86 -12.22 -11.22
N ASP A 104 19.17 -12.13 -10.98
CA ASP A 104 19.71 -11.92 -9.63
C ASP A 104 19.57 -10.44 -9.23
N TRP A 105 18.69 -10.20 -8.27
CA TRP A 105 18.40 -8.87 -7.76
C TRP A 105 19.18 -8.51 -6.50
N ASN A 106 20.12 -9.34 -6.00
CA ASN A 106 20.76 -9.13 -4.69
C ASN A 106 21.54 -7.81 -4.62
N ASP A 107 22.23 -7.44 -5.70
CA ASP A 107 23.08 -6.25 -5.81
C ASP A 107 22.35 -4.99 -6.33
N ARG A 108 21.02 -5.02 -6.38
CA ARG A 108 20.19 -3.88 -6.80
C ARG A 108 20.42 -2.65 -5.93
N ASN A 109 20.38 -1.46 -6.51
CA ASN A 109 20.42 -0.20 -5.76
C ASN A 109 19.01 0.25 -5.31
N THR A 110 17.98 -0.17 -6.04
CA THR A 110 16.59 0.17 -5.76
C THR A 110 15.84 -0.94 -5.01
N SER A 111 14.84 -0.57 -4.23
CA SER A 111 13.92 -1.49 -3.57
C SER A 111 12.98 -2.15 -4.57
N TYR A 112 12.31 -3.25 -4.18
CA TYR A 112 11.36 -3.93 -5.05
C TYR A 112 10.23 -3.04 -5.61
N PRO A 113 9.59 -2.11 -4.85
CA PRO A 113 8.66 -1.14 -5.43
C PRO A 113 9.29 -0.25 -6.52
N GLY A 114 10.55 0.14 -6.31
CA GLY A 114 11.30 0.92 -7.29
C GLY A 114 11.61 0.11 -8.54
N ILE A 115 12.08 -1.15 -8.40
CA ILE A 115 12.19 -2.10 -9.53
C ILE A 115 10.87 -2.18 -10.29
N SER A 116 9.75 -2.36 -9.59
CA SER A 116 8.44 -2.47 -10.25
C SER A 116 8.08 -1.19 -11.01
N SER A 117 8.41 -0.02 -10.47
CA SER A 117 8.20 1.27 -11.14
C SER A 117 9.07 1.42 -12.39
N TRP A 118 10.35 1.05 -12.30
CA TRP A 118 11.26 1.05 -13.45
C TRP A 118 10.81 0.07 -14.54
N LEU A 119 10.46 -1.17 -14.16
CA LEU A 119 10.00 -2.17 -15.11
C LEU A 119 8.71 -1.76 -15.81
N GLY A 120 7.74 -1.20 -15.08
CA GLY A 120 6.50 -0.69 -15.67
C GLY A 120 6.72 0.45 -16.64
N SER A 121 7.75 1.29 -16.42
CA SER A 121 8.11 2.38 -17.34
C SER A 121 8.95 1.94 -18.54
N LEU A 122 9.83 0.97 -18.36
CA LEU A 122 10.79 0.53 -19.40
C LEU A 122 10.21 -0.57 -20.30
N PHE A 123 9.28 -1.36 -19.78
CA PHE A 123 8.72 -2.53 -20.45
C PHE A 123 7.19 -2.59 -20.29
N PRO A 124 6.44 -1.57 -20.77
CA PRO A 124 4.99 -1.49 -20.57
C PRO A 124 4.22 -2.65 -21.19
N ASP A 125 4.77 -3.35 -22.19
CA ASP A 125 4.14 -4.53 -22.78
C ASP A 125 4.21 -5.78 -21.87
N ARG A 126 4.91 -5.69 -20.73
CA ARG A 126 5.22 -6.85 -19.87
C ARG A 126 4.95 -6.61 -18.39
N PHE A 127 4.99 -5.37 -17.93
CA PHE A 127 4.92 -5.07 -16.50
C PHE A 127 4.03 -3.87 -16.20
N TYR A 128 3.29 -4.01 -15.12
CA TYR A 128 2.62 -2.94 -14.41
C TYR A 128 3.40 -2.53 -13.16
N PRO A 129 3.45 -1.22 -12.83
CA PRO A 129 4.07 -0.73 -11.60
C PRO A 129 3.20 -1.03 -10.38
N VAL A 130 3.77 -1.71 -9.38
CA VAL A 130 3.09 -2.22 -8.19
C VAL A 130 3.87 -1.87 -6.92
N PRO A 131 3.26 -1.16 -5.95
CA PRO A 131 3.82 -0.88 -4.63
C PRO A 131 3.64 -2.08 -3.69
N VAL A 132 4.60 -2.28 -2.78
CA VAL A 132 4.75 -3.52 -1.99
C VAL A 132 3.60 -3.85 -1.02
N THR A 133 2.78 -2.91 -0.56
CA THR A 133 1.77 -3.20 0.47
C THR A 133 0.34 -2.80 0.14
N ASP A 134 0.13 -1.84 -0.74
CA ASP A 134 -1.17 -1.17 -0.81
C ASP A 134 -2.13 -1.85 -1.80
N PHE A 135 -1.61 -2.50 -2.84
CA PHE A 135 -2.46 -2.98 -3.94
C PHE A 135 -3.04 -4.37 -3.73
N ARG A 136 -2.50 -5.17 -2.80
CA ARG A 136 -3.15 -6.40 -2.36
C ARG A 136 -4.62 -6.19 -2.03
N GLU A 137 -4.92 -5.13 -1.29
CA GLU A 137 -6.26 -4.83 -0.80
C GLU A 137 -7.21 -4.46 -1.94
N SER A 138 -6.72 -3.64 -2.88
CA SER A 138 -7.48 -3.31 -4.08
C SER A 138 -7.73 -4.55 -4.96
N ILE A 139 -6.77 -5.47 -5.08
CA ILE A 139 -6.94 -6.72 -5.84
C ILE A 139 -7.99 -7.61 -5.17
N LEU A 140 -7.89 -7.84 -3.86
CA LEU A 140 -8.87 -8.65 -3.12
C LEU A 140 -10.29 -8.07 -3.20
N TYR A 141 -10.41 -6.74 -3.28
CA TYR A 141 -11.68 -6.05 -3.45
C TYR A 141 -12.26 -6.19 -4.87
N LEU A 142 -11.44 -6.03 -5.91
CA LEU A 142 -11.86 -6.03 -7.31
C LEU A 142 -12.05 -7.44 -7.89
N PHE A 143 -11.32 -8.43 -7.38
CA PHE A 143 -11.26 -9.77 -7.92
C PHE A 143 -11.80 -10.80 -6.94
N ASP A 144 -12.39 -11.86 -7.48
CA ASP A 144 -12.69 -13.07 -6.73
C ASP A 144 -11.49 -14.02 -6.84
N THR A 145 -10.43 -13.69 -6.10
CA THR A 145 -9.12 -14.34 -6.23
C THR A 145 -9.09 -15.80 -5.74
N GLY A 146 -10.21 -16.29 -5.17
CA GLY A 146 -10.26 -17.51 -4.39
C GLY A 146 -9.25 -17.52 -3.24
N LYS A 147 -9.19 -18.60 -2.47
CA LYS A 147 -8.26 -18.79 -1.35
C LYS A 147 -6.80 -19.02 -1.78
N SER A 148 -6.31 -18.29 -2.79
CA SER A 148 -4.91 -18.41 -3.20
C SER A 148 -4.02 -17.67 -2.19
N ARG A 149 -2.89 -18.28 -1.84
CA ARG A 149 -1.88 -17.68 -0.95
C ARG A 149 -1.23 -16.50 -1.67
N PHE A 150 -1.80 -15.30 -1.52
CA PHE A 150 -1.29 -14.08 -2.14
C PHE A 150 -0.03 -13.61 -1.40
N PRO A 151 1.14 -13.49 -2.06
CA PRO A 151 2.36 -13.03 -1.41
C PRO A 151 2.19 -11.64 -0.80
N LYS A 152 2.93 -11.32 0.27
CA LYS A 152 2.75 -10.03 0.97
C LYS A 152 3.70 -8.94 0.50
N VAL A 153 4.92 -9.31 0.06
CA VAL A 153 6.00 -8.36 -0.26
C VAL A 153 6.97 -8.94 -1.29
N GLY A 154 7.85 -8.09 -1.81
CA GLY A 154 8.98 -8.47 -2.64
C GLY A 154 8.59 -8.93 -4.05
N LEU A 155 9.52 -9.63 -4.70
CA LEU A 155 9.35 -10.08 -6.08
C LEU A 155 8.13 -11.01 -6.30
N PRO A 156 7.84 -12.00 -5.43
CA PRO A 156 6.66 -12.85 -5.62
C PRO A 156 5.35 -12.06 -5.60
N TYR A 157 5.29 -10.98 -4.81
CA TYR A 157 4.13 -10.09 -4.77
C TYR A 157 3.99 -9.28 -6.07
N ILE A 158 5.09 -8.72 -6.58
CA ILE A 158 5.07 -7.99 -7.86
C ILE A 158 4.56 -8.90 -8.98
N ILE A 159 5.09 -10.13 -9.07
CA ILE A 159 4.69 -11.13 -10.07
C ILE A 159 3.21 -11.48 -9.92
N ALA A 160 2.76 -11.75 -8.68
CA ALA A 160 1.37 -12.13 -8.42
C ALA A 160 0.36 -11.04 -8.78
N CYS A 161 0.75 -9.75 -8.73
CA CYS A 161 -0.14 -8.65 -9.12
C CYS A 161 -0.32 -8.50 -10.64
N GLN A 162 0.64 -8.94 -11.47
CA GLN A 162 0.66 -8.61 -12.90
C GLN A 162 -0.60 -9.06 -13.64
N SER A 163 -1.05 -10.32 -13.43
CA SER A 163 -2.23 -10.84 -14.14
C SER A 163 -3.53 -10.14 -13.74
N TYR A 164 -3.63 -9.69 -12.49
CA TYR A 164 -4.79 -8.91 -12.04
C TYR A 164 -4.78 -7.50 -12.63
N PHE A 165 -3.60 -6.90 -12.79
CA PHE A 165 -3.45 -5.59 -13.39
C PHE A 165 -3.78 -5.63 -14.88
N GLU A 166 -3.39 -6.70 -15.58
CA GLU A 166 -3.79 -6.96 -16.97
C GLU A 166 -5.32 -7.09 -17.11
N GLU A 167 -5.98 -7.88 -16.25
CA GLU A 167 -7.45 -7.99 -16.25
C GLU A 167 -8.13 -6.65 -15.92
N THR A 168 -7.56 -5.87 -14.99
CA THR A 168 -8.01 -4.51 -14.70
C THR A 168 -7.92 -3.61 -15.94
N GLU A 169 -6.81 -3.65 -16.68
CA GLU A 169 -6.66 -2.86 -17.91
C GLU A 169 -7.73 -3.20 -18.93
N GLN A 170 -7.94 -4.50 -19.18
CA GLN A 170 -8.96 -5.00 -20.12
C GLN A 170 -10.36 -4.51 -19.74
N GLU A 171 -10.66 -4.39 -18.44
CA GLU A 171 -11.92 -3.85 -17.97
C GLU A 171 -11.99 -2.33 -18.11
N LEU A 172 -10.94 -1.58 -17.70
CA LEU A 172 -10.89 -0.12 -17.80
C LEU A 172 -11.04 0.37 -19.24
N ARG A 173 -10.50 -0.36 -20.22
CA ARG A 173 -10.63 -0.06 -21.66
C ARG A 173 -12.08 -0.07 -22.16
N LYS A 174 -13.03 -0.66 -21.43
CA LYS A 174 -14.47 -0.66 -21.76
C LYS A 174 -15.17 0.65 -21.39
N TYR A 175 -14.48 1.54 -20.70
CA TYR A 175 -15.02 2.81 -20.19
C TYR A 175 -14.29 4.00 -20.85
N PRO A 176 -14.89 5.21 -20.84
CA PRO A 176 -14.30 6.39 -21.47
C PRO A 176 -13.18 7.01 -20.60
N LEU A 177 -12.24 6.19 -20.13
CA LEU A 177 -11.13 6.61 -19.26
C LEU A 177 -10.08 7.40 -20.03
N GLU A 178 -9.72 6.93 -21.23
CA GLU A 178 -8.72 7.55 -22.09
C GLU A 178 -9.08 9.01 -22.43
N GLU A 179 -10.32 9.27 -22.86
CA GLU A 179 -10.79 10.61 -23.19
C GLU A 179 -10.66 11.58 -22.00
N LEU A 180 -10.99 11.09 -20.79
CA LEU A 180 -10.91 11.85 -19.56
C LEU A 180 -9.47 12.21 -19.20
N PHE A 181 -8.57 11.23 -19.25
CA PHE A 181 -7.16 11.44 -18.95
C PHE A 181 -6.48 12.34 -19.98
N ILE A 182 -6.75 12.16 -21.28
CA ILE A 182 -6.19 13.01 -22.34
C ILE A 182 -6.57 14.48 -22.13
N SER A 183 -7.81 14.75 -21.70
CA SER A 183 -8.23 16.13 -21.39
C SER A 183 -7.37 16.74 -20.29
N GLU A 184 -7.20 16.04 -19.17
CA GLU A 184 -6.48 16.53 -18.00
C GLU A 184 -4.96 16.57 -18.21
N HIS A 185 -4.37 15.55 -18.84
CA HIS A 185 -2.95 15.52 -19.20
C HIS A 185 -2.60 16.64 -20.20
N ASN A 186 -3.43 16.87 -21.22
CA ASN A 186 -3.19 17.98 -22.14
C ASN A 186 -3.35 19.35 -21.48
N ARG A 187 -4.16 19.48 -20.41
CA ARG A 187 -4.15 20.69 -19.57
C ARG A 187 -2.80 20.82 -18.87
N PHE A 188 -2.35 19.76 -18.20
CA PHE A 188 -1.03 19.71 -17.55
C PHE A 188 0.13 20.06 -18.50
N TYR A 189 0.16 19.52 -19.72
CA TYR A 189 1.23 19.82 -20.69
C TYR A 189 1.25 21.29 -21.14
N LYS A 190 0.08 21.89 -21.33
CA LYS A 190 -0.02 23.31 -21.71
C LYS A 190 0.44 24.24 -20.58
N GLU A 191 0.19 23.84 -19.33
CA GLU A 191 0.58 24.59 -18.14
C GLU A 191 2.06 24.37 -17.77
N ASN A 192 2.73 23.37 -18.36
CA ASN A 192 4.13 23.03 -18.12
C ASN A 192 4.95 22.98 -19.44
N PRO A 193 5.04 24.08 -20.22
CA PRO A 193 5.69 24.08 -21.53
C PRO A 193 7.20 23.78 -21.47
N ASP A 194 7.86 24.02 -20.34
CA ASP A 194 9.29 23.76 -20.14
C ASP A 194 9.64 22.27 -20.20
N LEU A 195 8.66 21.39 -19.94
CA LEU A 195 8.82 19.94 -20.07
C LEU A 195 8.87 19.48 -21.54
N LYS A 196 8.49 20.36 -22.50
CA LYS A 196 8.48 20.08 -23.95
C LYS A 196 7.67 18.84 -24.33
N ILE A 197 6.59 18.57 -23.60
CA ILE A 197 5.72 17.42 -23.82
C ILE A 197 4.76 17.72 -24.97
N SER A 198 4.57 16.74 -25.86
CA SER A 198 3.61 16.84 -26.95
C SER A 198 2.20 16.50 -26.48
N LEU A 199 1.20 17.24 -26.98
CA LEU A 199 -0.20 16.94 -26.69
C LEU A 199 -0.58 15.55 -27.21
N LYS A 200 -1.22 14.74 -26.37
CA LYS A 200 -1.69 13.41 -26.71
C LYS A 200 -3.08 13.46 -27.33
N ARG A 201 -3.30 12.62 -28.35
CA ARG A 201 -4.63 12.40 -28.97
C ARG A 201 -5.20 11.01 -28.66
N LYS A 202 -4.33 10.11 -28.18
CA LYS A 202 -4.63 8.76 -27.74
C LYS A 202 -3.63 8.37 -26.66
N PHE A 203 -3.97 7.36 -25.89
CA PHE A 203 -3.06 6.67 -24.99
C PHE A 203 -2.14 5.74 -25.77
N ASP A 204 -0.87 5.76 -25.38
CA ASP A 204 0.10 4.72 -25.70
C ASP A 204 0.01 3.61 -24.64
N ASN A 205 0.67 2.47 -24.88
CA ASN A 205 0.61 1.36 -23.92
C ASN A 205 1.12 1.76 -22.52
N ILE A 206 2.15 2.61 -22.48
CA ILE A 206 2.69 3.13 -21.23
C ILE A 206 1.66 3.92 -20.40
N ASP A 207 0.74 4.64 -21.05
CA ASP A 207 -0.29 5.39 -20.33
C ASP A 207 -1.32 4.44 -19.71
N TRP A 208 -1.70 3.36 -20.40
CA TRP A 208 -2.61 2.36 -19.85
C TRP A 208 -2.03 1.67 -18.61
N VAL A 209 -0.76 1.29 -18.68
CA VAL A 209 -0.04 0.66 -17.57
C VAL A 209 -0.06 1.53 -16.30
N TRP A 210 0.18 2.84 -16.44
CA TRP A 210 0.15 3.77 -15.30
C TRP A 210 -1.28 4.14 -14.88
N ALA A 211 -2.25 4.15 -15.80
CA ALA A 211 -3.66 4.33 -15.46
C ALA A 211 -4.22 3.17 -14.62
N VAL A 212 -3.76 1.93 -14.85
CA VAL A 212 -4.10 0.78 -14.01
C VAL A 212 -3.55 0.96 -12.60
N GLN A 213 -2.28 1.35 -12.47
CA GLN A 213 -1.68 1.67 -11.17
C GLN A 213 -2.46 2.76 -10.44
N ASP A 214 -2.83 3.82 -11.16
CA ASP A 214 -3.60 4.93 -10.62
C ASP A 214 -5.00 4.52 -10.16
N PHE A 215 -5.70 3.67 -10.92
CA PHE A 215 -6.99 3.13 -10.52
C PHE A 215 -6.89 2.26 -9.26
N HIS A 216 -5.89 1.38 -9.16
CA HIS A 216 -5.67 0.58 -7.96
C HIS A 216 -5.34 1.46 -6.74
N LEU A 217 -4.62 2.57 -6.95
CA LEU A 217 -4.39 3.57 -5.92
C LEU A 217 -5.69 4.24 -5.50
N PHE A 218 -6.53 4.68 -6.44
CA PHE A 218 -7.85 5.23 -6.15
C PHE A 218 -8.71 4.26 -5.34
N VAL A 219 -8.75 2.97 -5.71
CA VAL A 219 -9.51 1.96 -4.95
C VAL A 219 -8.99 1.86 -3.52
N TYR A 220 -7.67 1.80 -3.34
CA TYR A 220 -7.07 1.74 -2.01
C TYR A 220 -7.36 2.99 -1.16
N ARG A 221 -7.25 4.18 -1.75
CA ARG A 221 -7.41 5.46 -1.06
C ARG A 221 -8.88 5.80 -0.81
N GLU A 222 -9.67 5.85 -1.88
CA GLU A 222 -10.99 6.47 -1.89
C GLU A 222 -12.12 5.45 -1.70
N VAL A 223 -11.96 4.23 -2.23
CA VAL A 223 -12.99 3.19 -2.07
C VAL A 223 -12.84 2.46 -0.73
N LEU A 224 -11.61 2.10 -0.37
CA LEU A 224 -11.33 1.35 0.86
C LEU A 224 -10.96 2.24 2.04
N GLY A 225 -10.58 3.51 1.84
CA GLY A 225 -10.22 4.42 2.93
C GLY A 225 -8.95 4.02 3.68
N LEU A 226 -8.02 3.31 3.02
CA LEU A 226 -6.84 2.73 3.68
C LEU A 226 -5.63 3.66 3.71
N TYR A 227 -5.63 4.71 2.89
CA TYR A 227 -4.59 5.74 2.92
C TYR A 227 -4.73 6.64 4.15
N LYS A 228 -3.61 6.94 4.81
CA LYS A 228 -3.53 7.95 5.87
C LYS A 228 -2.72 9.10 5.30
N ASP A 229 -3.28 10.29 5.36
CA ASP A 229 -2.55 11.51 5.03
C ASP A 229 -1.33 11.62 5.95
N ARG A 230 -0.13 11.84 5.38
CA ARG A 230 1.13 11.95 6.13
C ARG A 230 1.34 13.36 6.69
N THR A 231 0.26 14.07 7.02
CA THR A 231 0.31 15.44 7.55
C THR A 231 0.49 15.52 9.07
N SER A 232 0.81 14.41 9.75
CA SER A 232 1.32 14.43 11.12
C SER A 232 2.85 14.25 11.14
N GLU A 233 3.57 15.37 11.15
CA GLU A 233 4.84 15.67 11.88
C GLU A 233 6.05 14.70 11.85
N ASP A 234 6.08 13.60 11.08
CA ASP A 234 7.17 12.62 11.14
C ASP A 234 8.31 12.80 10.09
N ASP A 235 8.26 13.79 9.19
CA ASP A 235 9.27 13.95 8.11
C ASP A 235 10.22 15.16 8.34
N ILE A 236 10.80 15.30 9.53
CA ILE A 236 12.13 15.94 9.70
C ILE A 236 13.05 14.92 10.37
N GLN A 237 13.75 14.13 9.56
CA GLN A 237 14.95 13.43 10.03
C GLN A 237 16.17 14.19 9.54
N ASP A 238 16.72 14.94 10.47
CA ASP A 238 18.05 15.55 10.44
C ASP A 238 19.12 14.43 10.49
N GLU A 239 20.23 14.65 9.81
CA GLU A 239 21.17 13.63 9.32
C GLU A 239 22.17 13.11 10.39
N HIS A 240 21.80 13.11 11.67
CA HIS A 240 22.70 12.65 12.76
C HIS A 240 21.97 11.97 13.94
N SER A 241 21.50 10.73 13.74
CA SER A 241 21.19 9.85 14.88
C SER A 241 21.50 8.39 14.55
N ASP A 242 22.38 7.78 15.35
CA ASP A 242 22.72 6.35 15.35
C ASP A 242 21.55 5.49 15.90
N GLU A 243 20.35 5.59 15.34
CA GLU A 243 19.20 4.78 15.75
C GLU A 243 18.45 4.18 14.56
N ILE A 244 18.61 2.86 14.40
CA ILE A 244 17.85 2.04 13.45
C ILE A 244 16.46 1.80 14.04
N VAL A 245 15.40 2.23 13.34
CA VAL A 245 14.03 1.88 13.72
C VAL A 245 13.69 0.49 13.18
N GLU A 246 13.84 -0.52 14.05
CA GLU A 246 13.34 -1.88 13.86
C GLU A 246 11.82 -1.98 14.08
N GLY A 247 11.14 -2.79 13.26
CA GLY A 247 9.88 -3.46 13.65
C GLY A 247 8.54 -2.79 13.30
N LYS A 248 8.18 -2.69 12.00
CA LYS A 248 6.77 -2.52 11.60
C LYS A 248 6.03 -3.87 11.65
N SER A 249 5.51 -4.21 12.84
CA SER A 249 4.79 -5.47 13.08
C SER A 249 3.41 -5.51 12.41
N VAL A 250 3.08 -6.70 11.90
CA VAL A 250 1.81 -7.15 11.27
C VAL A 250 0.55 -6.75 12.06
N THR A 251 0.68 -6.50 13.36
CA THR A 251 -0.37 -6.04 14.27
C THR A 251 -0.98 -4.69 13.87
N ALA A 252 -0.19 -3.78 13.30
CA ALA A 252 -0.68 -2.47 12.85
C ALA A 252 -1.65 -2.56 11.66
N ILE A 253 -1.48 -3.59 10.82
CA ILE A 253 -2.33 -3.88 9.66
C ILE A 253 -3.62 -4.58 10.12
N HIS A 254 -3.52 -5.55 11.03
CA HIS A 254 -4.69 -6.23 11.61
C HIS A 254 -5.60 -5.30 12.43
N LYS A 255 -5.05 -4.41 13.29
CA LYS A 255 -5.84 -3.40 14.03
C LYS A 255 -6.64 -2.46 13.12
N ARG A 256 -6.34 -2.45 11.81
CA ARG A 256 -6.93 -1.54 10.84
C ARG A 256 -8.05 -2.18 10.01
N TYR A 257 -7.95 -3.49 9.77
CA TYR A 257 -9.00 -4.30 9.14
C TYR A 257 -10.28 -4.40 9.97
N GLU A 258 -10.19 -4.28 11.29
CA GLU A 258 -11.32 -4.38 12.21
C GLU A 258 -12.29 -3.18 12.18
N ARG A 259 -12.05 -2.18 11.32
CA ARG A 259 -12.83 -0.94 11.27
C ARG A 259 -14.05 -1.02 10.36
N ASN A 260 -15.00 -1.90 10.68
CA ASN A 260 -16.40 -1.55 10.45
C ASN A 260 -16.85 -0.63 11.60
N SER A 261 -16.60 0.67 11.43
CA SER A 261 -16.83 1.69 12.46
C SER A 261 -18.26 1.69 13.00
N SER A 262 -19.24 1.28 12.19
CA SER A 262 -20.65 1.25 12.58
C SER A 262 -20.99 0.11 13.55
N LEU A 263 -20.40 -1.07 13.38
CA LEU A 263 -20.68 -2.23 14.24
C LEU A 263 -19.98 -2.07 15.59
N VAL A 264 -18.70 -1.70 15.58
CA VAL A 264 -17.90 -1.46 16.80
C VAL A 264 -18.52 -0.35 17.64
N LYS A 265 -18.98 0.75 17.02
CA LYS A 265 -19.68 1.83 17.71
C LYS A 265 -20.96 1.33 18.39
N ARG A 266 -21.80 0.58 17.67
CA ARG A 266 -23.04 0.00 18.24
C ARG A 266 -22.78 -0.99 19.37
N VAL A 267 -21.70 -1.75 19.32
CA VAL A 267 -21.32 -2.69 20.39
C VAL A 267 -20.87 -1.93 21.63
N LYS A 268 -20.03 -0.90 21.48
CA LYS A 268 -19.61 -0.03 22.59
C LYS A 268 -20.77 0.73 23.22
N GLU A 269 -21.63 1.34 22.42
CA GLU A 269 -22.83 2.06 22.90
C GLU A 269 -23.78 1.14 23.67
N ARG A 270 -23.91 -0.13 23.24
CA ARG A 270 -24.69 -1.11 23.99
C ARG A 270 -24.02 -1.46 25.30
N ARG A 271 -22.73 -1.79 25.29
CA ARG A 271 -22.01 -2.15 26.53
C ARG A 271 -22.03 -1.01 27.54
N LEU A 272 -21.89 0.24 27.11
CA LEU A 272 -21.98 1.42 27.97
C LEU A 272 -23.32 1.55 28.74
N LYS A 273 -24.41 0.92 28.25
CA LYS A 273 -25.68 0.88 28.97
C LYS A 273 -25.68 -0.13 30.11
N ASP A 274 -24.94 -1.21 29.96
CA ASP A 274 -24.88 -2.33 30.91
C ASP A 274 -23.69 -2.19 31.88
N ASP A 275 -22.61 -1.57 31.42
CA ASP A 275 -21.36 -1.31 32.13
C ASP A 275 -20.85 0.11 31.78
N PRO A 276 -21.08 1.11 32.66
CA PRO A 276 -20.68 2.49 32.40
C PRO A 276 -19.15 2.68 32.40
N PHE A 277 -18.38 1.71 32.90
CA PHE A 277 -16.92 1.79 33.01
C PHE A 277 -16.19 1.11 31.86
N LEU A 278 -16.90 0.42 30.95
CA LEU A 278 -16.32 -0.34 29.84
C LEU A 278 -15.12 -1.19 30.28
N GLN A 279 -15.34 -2.08 31.23
CA GLN A 279 -14.30 -2.94 31.75
C GLN A 279 -13.86 -3.97 30.70
N CYS A 280 -12.55 -4.21 30.65
CA CYS A 280 -11.94 -5.22 29.79
C CYS A 280 -12.52 -6.60 30.10
N GLU A 281 -13.03 -7.26 29.06
CA GLU A 281 -13.64 -8.58 29.22
C GLU A 281 -12.65 -9.64 29.66
N VAL A 282 -11.34 -9.44 29.49
CA VAL A 282 -10.27 -10.36 29.93
C VAL A 282 -9.86 -10.10 31.38
N CYS A 283 -9.41 -8.88 31.68
CA CYS A 283 -8.73 -8.58 32.94
C CYS A 283 -9.47 -7.61 33.86
N GLY A 284 -10.66 -7.13 33.46
CA GLY A 284 -11.46 -6.17 34.23
C GLY A 284 -10.94 -4.73 34.21
N PHE A 285 -9.80 -4.45 33.55
CA PHE A 285 -9.24 -3.10 33.47
C PHE A 285 -10.22 -2.11 32.82
N SER A 286 -10.48 -0.99 33.50
CA SER A 286 -11.20 0.16 32.95
C SER A 286 -10.26 1.34 32.74
N PHE A 287 -10.30 1.92 31.54
CA PHE A 287 -9.61 3.17 31.26
C PHE A 287 -10.25 4.35 31.98
N MET A 288 -11.57 4.35 32.16
CA MET A 288 -12.28 5.40 32.87
C MET A 288 -11.94 5.39 34.37
N GLU A 289 -11.90 4.21 35.00
CA GLU A 289 -11.56 4.13 36.43
C GLU A 289 -10.07 4.47 36.68
N THR A 290 -9.19 4.10 35.75
CA THR A 290 -7.73 4.31 35.91
C THR A 290 -7.29 5.72 35.52
N TYR A 291 -7.84 6.27 34.44
CA TYR A 291 -7.38 7.53 33.83
C TYR A 291 -8.42 8.65 33.90
N GLY A 292 -9.61 8.42 34.46
CA GLY A 292 -10.66 9.41 34.53
C GLY A 292 -11.23 9.77 33.15
N ASP A 293 -11.55 11.05 32.95
CA ASP A 293 -12.31 11.50 31.78
C ASP A 293 -11.61 11.22 30.43
N ILE A 294 -10.28 11.21 30.39
CA ILE A 294 -9.53 10.90 29.16
C ILE A 294 -9.69 9.43 28.73
N GLY A 295 -10.05 8.54 29.66
CA GLY A 295 -10.31 7.13 29.40
C GLY A 295 -11.77 6.83 29.06
N LYS A 296 -12.66 7.83 29.11
CA LYS A 296 -14.10 7.64 28.92
C LYS A 296 -14.41 7.13 27.51
N GLY A 297 -15.13 6.01 27.43
CA GLY A 297 -15.49 5.39 26.14
C GLY A 297 -14.35 4.64 25.44
N PHE A 298 -13.14 4.64 26.01
CA PHE A 298 -11.97 4.02 25.40
C PHE A 298 -11.85 2.55 25.78
N ILE A 299 -11.91 1.69 24.76
CA ILE A 299 -11.62 0.25 24.84
C ILE A 299 -11.40 -0.28 23.42
N GLU A 300 -10.58 -1.33 23.24
CA GLU A 300 -10.34 -1.94 21.94
C GLU A 300 -11.39 -3.03 21.67
N ALA A 301 -11.83 -3.16 20.42
CA ALA A 301 -12.73 -4.24 20.00
C ALA A 301 -11.91 -5.33 19.33
N HIS A 302 -12.08 -6.56 19.78
CA HIS A 302 -11.37 -7.74 19.30
C HIS A 302 -12.38 -8.73 18.72
N HIS A 303 -12.16 -9.20 17.50
CA HIS A 303 -13.00 -10.24 16.91
C HIS A 303 -12.64 -11.62 17.47
N LEU A 304 -13.62 -12.29 18.08
CA LEU A 304 -13.44 -13.60 18.74
C LEU A 304 -13.10 -14.71 17.76
N ASN A 305 -13.60 -14.65 16.53
CA ASN A 305 -13.03 -15.46 15.44
C ASN A 305 -12.39 -14.50 14.44
N PRO A 306 -11.06 -14.56 14.23
CA PRO A 306 -10.34 -13.69 13.32
C PRO A 306 -11.02 -13.64 11.94
N LEU A 307 -11.22 -12.43 11.40
CA LEU A 307 -11.78 -12.29 10.04
C LEU A 307 -10.89 -12.96 8.98
N SER A 308 -9.62 -13.20 9.30
CA SER A 308 -8.64 -13.92 8.47
C SER A 308 -8.87 -15.43 8.33
N GLU A 309 -9.75 -16.03 9.14
CA GLU A 309 -10.00 -17.49 9.18
C GLU A 309 -11.41 -17.89 8.72
N ARG A 310 -12.24 -16.93 8.29
CA ARG A 310 -13.64 -17.18 7.90
C ARG A 310 -13.81 -17.25 6.39
N ASP A 311 -14.57 -18.25 5.93
CA ASP A 311 -14.93 -18.42 4.52
C ASP A 311 -16.25 -17.71 4.19
N GLY A 312 -16.18 -16.67 3.34
CA GLY A 312 -17.36 -15.99 2.75
C GLY A 312 -17.93 -14.80 3.55
N GLU A 313 -18.84 -14.05 2.93
CA GLU A 313 -19.62 -13.01 3.62
C GLU A 313 -20.61 -13.67 4.59
N GLN A 314 -20.36 -13.51 5.88
CA GLN A 314 -21.39 -13.72 6.89
C GLN A 314 -21.60 -12.44 7.71
N VAL A 315 -22.84 -12.25 8.13
CA VAL A 315 -23.24 -11.18 9.04
C VAL A 315 -22.50 -11.37 10.36
N THR A 316 -21.46 -10.57 10.61
CA THR A 316 -20.80 -10.51 11.92
C THR A 316 -21.84 -10.14 12.96
N ASN A 317 -22.15 -11.08 13.85
CA ASN A 317 -23.12 -10.83 14.91
C ASN A 317 -22.42 -10.06 16.04
N LYS A 318 -23.15 -9.19 16.75
CA LYS A 318 -22.64 -8.43 17.92
C LYS A 318 -22.02 -9.34 19.01
N LYS A 319 -22.33 -10.64 18.98
CA LYS A 319 -21.82 -11.67 19.90
C LYS A 319 -20.38 -12.11 19.60
N GLU A 320 -19.81 -11.70 18.48
CA GLU A 320 -18.48 -12.14 18.04
C GLU A 320 -17.39 -11.08 18.23
N ILE A 321 -17.72 -10.00 18.93
CA ILE A 321 -16.80 -8.91 19.26
C ILE A 321 -16.70 -8.81 20.76
N ALA A 322 -15.47 -8.91 21.26
CA ALA A 322 -15.13 -8.66 22.65
C ALA A 322 -14.50 -7.29 22.82
N LEU A 323 -14.81 -6.63 23.93
CA LEU A 323 -14.19 -5.36 24.31
C LEU A 323 -13.06 -5.65 25.31
N VAL A 324 -11.83 -5.33 24.92
CA VAL A 324 -10.61 -5.64 25.68
C VAL A 324 -9.70 -4.43 25.77
N CYS A 325 -8.88 -4.33 26.83
CA CYS A 325 -7.91 -3.25 26.94
C CYS A 325 -6.74 -3.43 25.96
N SER A 326 -6.00 -2.35 25.68
CA SER A 326 -4.87 -2.36 24.74
C SER A 326 -3.82 -3.42 25.05
N ASN A 327 -3.56 -3.67 26.34
CA ASN A 327 -2.61 -4.69 26.77
C ASN A 327 -3.12 -6.10 26.46
N CYS A 328 -4.36 -6.42 26.86
CA CYS A 328 -4.97 -7.71 26.56
C CYS A 328 -5.13 -7.91 25.05
N HIS A 329 -5.49 -6.86 24.30
CA HIS A 329 -5.60 -6.95 22.85
C HIS A 329 -4.27 -7.33 22.21
N ASN A 330 -3.17 -6.66 22.59
CA ASN A 330 -1.85 -7.01 22.10
C ASN A 330 -1.45 -8.45 22.50
N MET A 331 -1.82 -8.90 23.70
CA MET A 331 -1.50 -10.27 24.15
C MET A 331 -2.30 -11.35 23.42
N LEU A 332 -3.57 -11.09 23.06
CA LEU A 332 -4.36 -12.03 22.26
C LEU A 332 -3.68 -12.30 20.91
N HIS A 333 -3.17 -11.25 20.26
CA HIS A 333 -2.45 -11.33 18.97
C HIS A 333 -1.01 -11.86 19.05
N LYS A 334 -0.46 -12.13 20.24
CA LYS A 334 0.87 -12.75 20.38
C LYS A 334 0.84 -14.28 20.25
N GLY A 335 -0.33 -14.90 20.30
CA GLY A 335 -0.48 -16.34 20.03
C GLY A 335 -0.38 -16.64 18.53
N ASP A 336 0.15 -17.81 18.18
CA ASP A 336 0.04 -18.41 16.85
C ASP A 336 -0.52 -19.85 16.98
N PRO A 337 -1.82 -20.07 16.75
CA PRO A 337 -2.87 -19.09 16.39
C PRO A 337 -3.23 -18.12 17.54
N VAL A 338 -3.96 -17.05 17.21
CA VAL A 338 -4.42 -16.00 18.16
C VAL A 338 -5.10 -16.65 19.38
N PHE A 339 -4.80 -16.16 20.58
CA PHE A 339 -5.39 -16.74 21.80
C PHE A 339 -6.88 -16.45 21.91
N GLU A 340 -7.64 -17.45 22.36
CA GLU A 340 -9.01 -17.25 22.85
C GLU A 340 -9.01 -16.44 24.15
N LEU A 341 -10.06 -15.64 24.38
CA LEU A 341 -10.18 -14.85 25.61
C LEU A 341 -10.08 -15.71 26.86
N THR A 342 -10.69 -16.91 26.84
CA THR A 342 -10.69 -17.84 27.97
C THR A 342 -9.29 -18.35 28.29
N ASP A 343 -8.44 -18.48 27.28
CA ASP A 343 -7.08 -18.98 27.46
C ASP A 343 -6.17 -17.89 28.00
N LEU A 344 -6.31 -16.67 27.51
CA LEU A 344 -5.59 -15.53 28.08
C LEU A 344 -6.03 -15.27 29.53
N LYS A 345 -7.33 -15.37 29.84
CA LYS A 345 -7.84 -15.30 31.23
C LYS A 345 -7.21 -16.35 32.14
N LYS A 346 -7.17 -17.62 31.70
CA LYS A 346 -6.57 -18.72 32.47
C LYS A 346 -5.07 -18.50 32.70
N LYS A 347 -4.34 -18.05 31.68
CA LYS A 347 -2.90 -17.71 31.79
C LYS A 347 -2.66 -16.58 32.80
N MET A 348 -3.52 -15.55 32.81
CA MET A 348 -3.43 -14.47 33.79
C MET A 348 -3.74 -14.93 35.21
N ALA A 349 -4.71 -15.84 35.40
CA ALA A 349 -5.02 -16.43 36.70
C ALA A 349 -3.90 -17.36 37.21
N GLY A 350 -3.24 -18.11 36.32
CA GLY A 350 -2.14 -19.03 36.63
C GLY A 350 -0.80 -18.38 36.99
N ASN A 351 -0.59 -17.12 36.59
CA ASN A 351 0.63 -16.34 36.88
C ASN A 351 0.53 -15.47 38.14
N SER A 352 -0.43 -15.78 39.02
CA SER A 352 -0.57 -15.10 40.31
C SER A 352 0.64 -15.42 41.21
N LYS A 353 1.68 -14.58 41.15
CA LYS A 353 2.84 -14.54 42.05
C LYS A 353 3.62 -15.87 42.20
N GLN A 354 4.47 -16.20 41.23
CA GLN A 354 5.65 -17.05 41.49
C GLN A 354 6.94 -16.28 41.17
N ASN A 355 7.57 -15.82 42.25
CA ASN A 355 9.00 -15.50 42.46
C ASN A 355 9.83 -14.98 41.27
N TYR A 356 9.83 -13.66 41.08
CA TYR A 356 11.00 -12.94 40.56
C TYR A 356 11.96 -12.66 41.73
N LYS A 357 12.70 -13.68 42.18
CA LYS A 357 13.81 -13.50 43.14
C LYS A 357 15.19 -13.88 42.61
N ASP A 358 15.30 -14.45 41.41
CA ASP A 358 16.57 -14.99 40.90
C ASP A 358 17.00 -14.37 39.56
N LEU A 359 16.80 -13.07 39.37
CA LEU A 359 17.35 -12.33 38.21
C LEU A 359 18.16 -11.12 38.68
N ASP A 360 19.13 -11.38 39.55
CA ASP A 360 20.32 -10.55 39.71
C ASP A 360 21.47 -11.52 40.08
N ASN A 361 22.21 -11.96 39.07
CA ASN A 361 23.60 -12.43 39.14
C ASN A 361 24.23 -12.40 37.76
#